data_AF-A0A7C7GHS3-F1
#
_entry.id   AF-A0A7C7GHS3-F1
#
_cell.length_a   1.000
_cell.length_b   1.000
_cell.length_c   1.000
_cell.angle_alpha   90.00
_cell.angle_beta   90.00
_cell.angle_gamma   90.00
#
_symmetry.space_group_name_H-M   'P 1'
#
loop_
_entity.id
_entity.type
_entity.pdbx_description
1 polymer ?
#
loop_
_entity_poly.entity_id
_entity_poly.type
_entity_poly.pdbx_seq_one_letter_code
_entity_poly.pdbx_strand_id
1 'polypeptide(L)'
;MIQITPTCSIDETSIEWQFIRASGPGGQNVNKVATAVQLRYTLPEARMFPDGAHARLVRLAGSRVTEGGVLILNARRFRSQERNRQEAMAKLV
;
A
#
# COMPACT_ATOMS: atom_id res chain seq x y z
N MET A 1 -6.75 12.32 -7.02
CA MET A 1 -6.59 11.24 -8.03
C MET A 1 -5.12 11.14 -8.41
N ILE A 2 -4.53 9.96 -8.30
CA ILE A 2 -3.13 9.69 -8.62
C ILE A 2 -3.07 8.99 -9.98
N GLN A 3 -2.44 9.62 -10.97
CA GLN A 3 -2.26 9.05 -12.31
C GLN A 3 -1.09 8.07 -12.30
N ILE A 4 -1.33 6.81 -12.69
CA ILE A 4 -0.31 5.76 -12.79
C ILE A 4 0.08 5.54 -14.25
N THR A 5 -0.93 5.47 -15.11
CA THR A 5 -0.78 5.42 -16.57
C THR A 5 -1.83 6.32 -17.23
N PRO A 6 -1.69 6.69 -18.51
CA PRO A 6 -2.68 7.52 -19.20
C PRO A 6 -4.11 6.97 -19.18
N THR A 7 -4.26 5.67 -18.93
CA THR A 7 -5.55 4.96 -18.87
C THR A 7 -5.89 4.45 -17.47
N CYS A 8 -5.04 4.66 -16.46
CA CYS A 8 -5.26 4.18 -15.10
C CYS A 8 -4.94 5.27 -14.08
N SER A 9 -5.98 5.67 -13.35
CA SER A 9 -5.89 6.57 -12.21
C SER A 9 -6.38 5.88 -10.95
N ILE A 10 -5.65 6.05 -9.87
CA ILE A 10 -6.03 5.61 -8.54
C ILE A 10 -6.78 6.75 -7.84
N ASP A 11 -7.95 6.45 -7.30
CA ASP A 11 -8.61 7.38 -6.39
C ASP A 11 -7.94 7.33 -5.01
N GLU A 12 -7.63 8.49 -4.45
CA GLU A 12 -7.03 8.60 -3.12
C GLU A 12 -8.01 8.14 -2.02
N THR A 13 -9.31 8.22 -2.28
CA THR A 13 -10.36 7.71 -1.38
C THR A 13 -10.36 6.19 -1.26
N SER A 14 -9.80 5.48 -2.25
CA SER A 14 -9.64 4.02 -2.22
C SER A 14 -8.37 3.58 -1.49
N ILE A 15 -7.59 4.52 -0.95
CA ILE A 15 -6.37 4.27 -0.19
C ILE A 15 -6.64 4.47 1.30
N GLU A 16 -6.54 3.40 2.06
CA GLU A 16 -6.57 3.44 3.52
C GLU A 16 -5.15 3.41 4.11
N TRP A 17 -4.92 4.26 5.10
CA TRP A 17 -3.66 4.33 5.83
C TRP A 17 -3.84 3.76 7.23
N GLN A 18 -3.07 2.73 7.57
CA GLN A 18 -3.02 2.15 8.91
C GLN A 18 -1.64 2.37 9.52
N PHE A 19 -1.58 3.00 10.68
CA PHE A 19 -0.34 3.18 11.42
C PHE A 19 -0.14 2.01 12.37
N ILE A 20 0.94 1.27 12.18
CA ILE A 20 1.26 0.08 12.97
C ILE A 20 2.48 0.34 13.85
N ARG A 21 2.55 -0.37 14.98
CA ARG A 21 3.76 -0.39 15.79
C ARG A 21 4.83 -1.17 15.03
N ALA A 22 6.04 -0.60 14.93
CA ALA A 22 7.16 -1.31 14.34
C ALA A 22 7.54 -2.47 15.28
N SER A 23 7.17 -3.70 14.93
CA SER A 23 7.61 -4.89 15.64
C SER A 23 8.99 -5.32 15.14
N GLY A 24 9.97 -5.31 16.04
CA GLY A 24 11.32 -5.79 15.81
C GLY A 24 12.14 -5.78 17.11
N PRO A 25 13.18 -6.62 17.25
CA PRO A 25 14.08 -6.60 18.39
C PRO A 25 14.94 -5.33 18.34
N GLY A 26 14.36 -4.20 18.74
CA GLY A 26 15.01 -2.90 18.76
C GLY A 26 14.90 -2.31 20.16
N GLY A 27 16.02 -1.87 20.72
CA GLY A 27 16.14 -1.33 22.07
C GLY A 27 15.20 -0.17 22.40
N GLN A 28 15.28 0.29 23.65
CA GLN A 28 14.31 1.12 24.41
C GLN A 28 13.53 2.22 23.65
N ASN A 29 14.04 2.76 22.53
CA ASN A 29 13.39 3.82 21.75
C ASN A 29 12.60 3.35 20.51
N VAL A 30 12.77 2.12 20.02
CA VAL A 30 12.08 1.62 18.79
C VAL A 30 10.64 1.19 19.08
N ASN A 31 10.33 0.77 20.31
CA ASN A 31 9.02 0.21 20.69
C ASN A 31 7.94 1.25 21.00
N LYS A 32 8.25 2.56 21.05
CA LYS A 32 7.34 3.56 21.63
C LYS A 32 6.48 4.34 20.63
N VAL A 33 6.85 4.38 19.34
CA VAL A 33 6.14 5.20 18.34
C VAL A 33 5.69 4.33 17.17
N ALA A 34 4.40 4.37 16.85
CA ALA A 34 3.79 3.70 15.69
C ALA A 34 4.22 4.38 14.38
N THR A 35 5.52 4.29 14.06
CA THR A 35 6.12 4.94 12.90
C THR A 35 5.89 4.18 11.61
N ALA A 36 5.60 2.89 11.70
CA ALA A 36 5.34 2.06 10.53
C ALA A 36 3.96 2.36 9.95
N VAL A 37 3.89 2.39 8.62
CA VAL A 37 2.70 2.70 7.84
C VAL A 37 2.36 1.49 6.99
N GLN A 38 1.11 1.06 7.04
CA GLN A 38 0.51 0.10 6.13
C GLN A 38 -0.47 0.85 5.23
N LEU A 39 -0.21 0.81 3.92
CA LEU A 39 -1.11 1.30 2.89
C LEU A 39 -1.94 0.12 2.41
N ARG A 40 -3.27 0.28 2.45
CA ARG A 40 -4.21 -0.69 1.91
C ARG A 40 -4.93 -0.03 0.75
N TYR A 41 -4.81 -0.62 -0.43
CA TYR A 41 -5.46 -0.15 -1.63
C TYR A 41 -6.44 -1.21 -2.11
N THR A 42 -7.73 -0.87 -2.11
CA THR A 42 -8.75 -1.77 -2.65
C THR A 42 -8.74 -1.65 -4.16
N LEU A 43 -8.39 -2.74 -4.84
CA LEU A 43 -8.47 -2.80 -6.29
C LEU A 43 -9.94 -2.65 -6.69
N PRO A 44 -10.25 -1.80 -7.69
CA PRO A 44 -11.56 -1.77 -8.32
C PRO A 44 -11.97 -3.18 -8.75
N GLU A 45 -13.27 -3.47 -8.72
CA GLU A 45 -13.76 -4.76 -9.21
C GLU A 45 -13.23 -5.04 -10.62
N ALA A 46 -12.92 -6.30 -10.91
CA ALA A 46 -12.40 -6.72 -12.21
C ALA A 46 -13.26 -6.23 -13.39
N ARG A 47 -14.57 -5.98 -13.16
CA ARG A 47 -15.51 -5.41 -14.13
C ARG A 47 -15.17 -3.99 -14.58
N MET A 48 -14.46 -3.22 -13.76
CA MET A 48 -13.99 -1.86 -14.06
C MET A 48 -12.65 -1.83 -14.80
N PHE A 49 -11.99 -2.98 -14.94
CA PHE A 49 -10.72 -3.09 -15.64
C PHE A 49 -10.91 -3.72 -17.03
N PRO A 50 -10.58 -3.00 -18.12
CA PRO A 50 -10.53 -3.61 -19.44
C PRO A 50 -9.41 -4.67 -19.52
N ASP A 51 -9.68 -5.76 -20.23
CA ASP A 51 -8.67 -6.68 -20.77
C ASP A 51 -7.66 -7.25 -19.76
N GLY A 52 -8.15 -7.84 -18.66
CA GLY A 52 -7.30 -8.61 -17.75
C GLY A 52 -6.24 -7.78 -17.03
N ALA A 53 -6.37 -6.45 -16.98
CA ALA A 53 -5.53 -5.61 -16.14
C ALA A 53 -5.61 -6.02 -14.66
N HIS A 54 -6.80 -6.41 -14.19
CA HIS A 54 -6.99 -6.99 -12.86
C HIS A 54 -6.13 -8.26 -12.65
N ALA A 55 -6.16 -9.21 -13.59
CA ALA A 55 -5.35 -10.43 -13.49
C ALA A 55 -3.84 -10.13 -13.53
N ARG A 56 -3.42 -9.14 -14.33
CA ARG A 56 -2.02 -8.68 -14.38
C ARG A 56 -1.59 -8.01 -13.07
N LEU A 57 -2.45 -7.16 -12.48
CA LEU A 57 -2.20 -6.52 -11.19
C LEU A 57 -2.08 -7.54 -10.07
N VAL A 58 -3.01 -8.50 -9.99
CA VAL A 58 -2.95 -9.61 -9.03
C VAL A 58 -1.65 -10.41 -9.21
N ARG A 59 -1.26 -10.71 -10.45
CA ARG A 59 -0.03 -11.45 -10.73
C ARG A 59 1.24 -10.66 -10.38
N LEU A 60 1.28 -9.37 -10.66
CA LEU A 60 2.43 -8.49 -10.35
C LEU A 60 2.56 -8.25 -8.85
N ALA A 61 1.44 -8.08 -8.16
CA ALA A 61 1.43 -7.86 -6.73
C ALA A 61 1.66 -9.16 -5.94
N GLY A 62 1.33 -10.32 -6.52
CA GLY A 62 1.60 -11.64 -5.96
C GLY A 62 1.02 -11.77 -4.55
N SER A 63 1.88 -12.11 -3.58
CA SER A 63 1.50 -12.29 -2.18
C SER A 63 1.09 -11.01 -1.44
N ARG A 64 1.15 -9.84 -2.09
CA ARG A 64 0.76 -8.55 -1.50
C ARG A 64 -0.73 -8.23 -1.68
N VAL A 65 -1.44 -8.97 -2.52
CA VAL A 65 -2.89 -8.82 -2.73
C VAL A 65 -3.63 -9.91 -1.98
N THR A 66 -4.65 -9.52 -1.22
CA THR A 66 -5.57 -10.47 -0.58
C THR A 66 -6.55 -11.06 -1.60
N GLU A 67 -7.19 -12.19 -1.26
CA GLU A 67 -8.24 -12.78 -2.09
C GLU A 67 -9.41 -11.81 -2.36
N GLY A 68 -9.64 -10.86 -1.45
CA GLY A 68 -10.63 -9.79 -1.61
C GLY A 68 -10.18 -8.60 -2.48
N GLY A 69 -9.05 -8.71 -3.18
CA GLY A 69 -8.55 -7.64 -4.06
C GLY A 69 -7.95 -6.45 -3.32
N VAL A 70 -7.49 -6.62 -2.08
CA VAL A 70 -6.85 -5.53 -1.34
C VAL A 70 -5.33 -5.67 -1.42
N LEU A 71 -4.67 -4.71 -2.05
CA LEU A 71 -3.22 -4.58 -2.07
C LEU A 71 -2.73 -3.99 -0.74
N ILE A 72 -1.87 -4.72 -0.04
CA ILE A 72 -1.30 -4.30 1.24
C ILE A 72 0.20 -4.02 1.06
N LEU A 73 0.60 -2.78 1.34
CA LEU A 73 1.99 -2.32 1.27
C LEU A 73 2.45 -1.83 2.65
N ASN A 74 3.50 -2.44 3.19
CA ASN A 74 4.06 -2.04 4.48
C ASN A 74 5.35 -1.21 4.29
N ALA A 75 5.44 -0.11 5.02
CA ALA A 75 6.55 0.84 5.06
C ALA A 75 6.99 1.08 6.50
N ARG A 76 8.20 0.64 6.84
CA ARG A 76 8.76 0.75 8.21
C ARG A 76 10.25 1.12 8.21
N ARG A 77 10.74 1.65 7.09
CA ARG A 77 12.17 1.92 6.88
C ARG A 77 12.66 3.11 7.69
N PHE A 78 11.79 4.10 7.91
CA PHE A 78 12.14 5.36 8.53
C PHE A 78 11.57 5.48 9.94
N ARG A 79 12.15 6.38 10.74
CA ARG A 79 11.66 6.74 12.09
C ARG A 79 10.54 7.79 12.07
N SER A 80 10.08 8.21 10.89
CA SER A 80 9.00 9.18 10.69
C SER A 80 7.85 8.53 9.93
N GLN A 81 6.62 8.72 10.43
CA GLN A 81 5.40 8.28 9.77
C GLN A 81 5.26 8.88 8.38
N GLU A 82 5.59 10.16 8.21
CA GLU A 82 5.47 10.86 6.93
C GLU A 82 6.40 10.26 5.87
N ARG A 83 7.66 10.00 6.24
CA ARG A 83 8.61 9.33 5.33
C ARG A 83 8.18 7.92 4.98
N ASN A 84 7.61 7.18 5.93
CA ASN A 84 7.05 5.86 5.65
C ASN A 84 5.79 5.93 4.77
N ARG A 85 4.94 6.96 4.92
CA ARG A 85 3.78 7.19 4.06
C ARG A 85 4.21 7.46 2.61
N GLN A 86 5.21 8.31 2.43
CA GLN A 86 5.80 8.59 1.12
C GLN A 86 6.39 7.32 0.49
N GLU A 87 7.09 6.50 1.28
CA GLU A 87 7.66 5.24 0.80
C GLU A 87 6.60 4.22 0.39
N ALA A 88 5.51 4.12 1.16
CA ALA A 88 4.37 3.29 0.79
C ALA A 88 3.69 3.79 -0.49
N MET A 89 3.53 5.11 -0.66
CA MET A 89 2.98 5.69 -1.88
C MET A 89 3.87 5.42 -3.09
N ALA A 90 5.19 5.58 -2.95
CA ALA A 90 6.15 5.31 -4.02
C ALA A 90 6.23 3.83 -4.42
N LYS A 91 5.71 2.91 -3.58
CA LYS A 91 5.56 1.49 -3.94
C LYS A 91 4.25 1.18 -4.67
N LEU A 92 3.26 2.07 -4.56
CA LEU A 92 1.96 1.93 -5.21
C LEU A 92 1.98 2.43 -6.66
N VAL A 93 2.70 3.52 -6.90
CA VAL A 93 2.93 4.14 -8.22
C VAL A 93 4.04 3.42 -8.98
#